data_AF-A0A2N5Y1K2-F1
#
_entry.id   AF-A0A2N5Y1K2-F1
#
_cell.length_a   1.000
_cell.length_b   1.000
_cell.length_c   1.000
_cell.angle_alpha   90.00
_cell.angle_beta   90.00
_cell.angle_gamma   90.00
#
_symmetry.space_group_name_H-M   'P 1'
#
loop_
_entity.id
_entity.type
_entity.pdbx_description
1 polymer ?
#
loop_
_entity_poly.entity_id
_entity_poly.type
_entity_poly.pdbx_seq_one_letter_code
_entity_poly.pdbx_strand_id
1 'polypeptide(L)'
;MSIRSVYREGHSASRLAWALIPLALVVGALILLRQPANDATAQVTVVETWPDAEMLSVNPTREQANSTQGFVPPTAERRDQVLQRLSQFRADYKQLAPSMSVSFRPGSSERGQLAETIAQALSQYGLGSKASGVVPDTTVKNRSAPIVMRAARAHRETVHRLLEALAPYFSAQVLLVFDDDTRIDALTFHISGTPAFNEDGLAIFGR
;
A
#
# COMPACT_ATOMS: atom_id res chain seq x y z
N MET A 1 56.36 -5.26 61.47
CA MET A 1 56.08 -4.38 60.33
C MET A 1 54.72 -4.76 59.76
N SER A 2 53.82 -3.79 59.69
CA SER A 2 52.42 -3.92 59.27
C SER A 2 52.31 -4.07 57.75
N ILE A 3 51.28 -4.76 57.24
CA ILE A 3 50.33 -4.27 56.21
C ILE A 3 49.12 -5.22 56.15
N ARG A 4 47.94 -4.61 56.24
CA ARG A 4 46.59 -5.13 55.97
C ARG A 4 46.34 -5.31 54.46
N SER A 5 45.52 -6.29 54.09
CA SER A 5 44.59 -6.19 52.95
C SER A 5 43.45 -7.21 53.15
N VAL A 6 42.37 -6.82 53.83
CA VAL A 6 41.09 -6.31 53.26
C VAL A 6 40.33 -7.38 52.48
N TYR A 7 39.36 -7.97 53.19
CA TYR A 7 38.14 -8.54 52.65
C TYR A 7 37.33 -7.44 51.94
N ARG A 8 36.83 -7.69 50.72
CA ARG A 8 35.75 -6.88 50.16
C ARG A 8 34.78 -7.78 49.38
N GLU A 9 33.60 -7.92 49.98
CA GLU A 9 32.25 -8.07 49.41
C GLU A 9 32.21 -7.97 47.87
N GLY A 10 31.61 -8.92 47.15
CA GLY A 10 30.16 -9.09 47.09
C GLY A 10 29.54 -7.95 46.27
N HIS A 11 28.67 -8.24 45.29
CA HIS A 11 27.44 -7.51 44.98
C HIS A 11 26.86 -7.95 43.61
N SER A 12 25.75 -8.69 43.70
CA SER A 12 24.49 -8.39 43.02
C SER A 12 24.46 -8.25 41.48
N ALA A 13 24.58 -9.37 40.77
CA ALA A 13 24.11 -9.47 39.38
C ALA A 13 22.64 -9.97 39.26
N SER A 14 22.00 -10.34 40.38
CA SER A 14 20.70 -11.04 40.35
C SER A 14 19.46 -10.13 40.40
N ARG A 15 19.62 -8.85 40.75
CA ARG A 15 18.47 -7.93 40.92
C ARG A 15 18.02 -7.24 39.62
N LEU A 16 18.91 -7.09 38.63
CA LEU A 16 18.57 -6.47 37.34
C LEU A 16 17.83 -7.41 36.38
N ALA A 17 18.07 -8.72 36.47
CA ALA A 17 17.37 -9.71 35.64
C ALA A 17 15.87 -9.82 35.99
N TRP A 18 15.51 -9.65 37.27
CA TRP A 18 14.12 -9.73 37.73
C TRP A 18 13.27 -8.50 37.38
N ALA A 19 13.88 -7.35 37.11
CA ALA A 19 13.17 -6.14 36.69
C ALA A 19 12.83 -6.12 35.18
N LEU A 20 13.53 -6.92 34.36
CA LEU A 20 13.33 -6.97 32.91
C LEU A 20 12.21 -7.93 32.48
N ILE A 21 11.90 -8.93 33.30
CA ILE A 21 10.83 -9.91 33.04
C ILE A 21 9.44 -9.25 32.94
N PRO A 22 9.01 -8.38 33.88
CA PRO A 22 7.70 -7.73 33.75
C PRO A 22 7.66 -6.77 32.55
N LEU A 23 8.78 -6.11 32.22
CA LEU A 23 8.84 -5.21 31.06
C LEU A 23 8.71 -5.96 29.73
N ALA A 24 9.37 -7.13 29.59
CA ALA A 24 9.22 -7.98 28.42
C ALA A 24 7.79 -8.54 28.28
N LEU A 25 7.12 -8.82 29.39
CA LEU A 25 5.70 -9.20 29.40
C LEU A 25 4.78 -8.05 28.97
N VAL A 26 5.06 -6.81 29.38
CA VAL A 26 4.29 -5.63 28.96
C VAL A 26 4.49 -5.33 27.47
N VAL A 27 5.72 -5.44 26.96
CA VAL A 27 6.00 -5.28 25.51
C VAL A 27 5.38 -6.42 24.70
N GLY A 28 5.48 -7.65 25.18
CA GLY A 28 4.82 -8.82 24.57
C GLY A 28 3.29 -8.69 24.56
N ALA A 29 2.71 -8.19 25.65
CA ALA A 29 1.28 -7.92 25.75
C ALA A 29 0.84 -6.76 24.83
N LEU A 30 1.63 -5.69 24.70
CA LEU A 30 1.38 -4.59 23.76
C LEU A 30 1.45 -5.04 22.29
N ILE A 31 2.33 -6.00 21.97
CA ILE A 31 2.40 -6.62 20.63
C ILE A 31 1.18 -7.52 20.39
N LEU A 32 0.69 -8.24 21.41
CA LEU A 32 -0.52 -9.08 21.32
C LEU A 32 -1.83 -8.26 21.33
N LEU A 33 -1.83 -7.06 21.91
CA LEU A 33 -2.94 -6.10 21.89
C LEU A 33 -3.04 -5.30 20.59
N ARG A 34 -2.05 -5.40 19.68
CA ARG A 34 -2.32 -5.17 18.25
C ARG A 34 -3.18 -6.32 17.76
N GLN A 35 -4.47 -6.23 18.03
CA GLN A 35 -5.47 -6.96 17.28
C GLN A 35 -5.12 -6.79 15.80
N PRO A 36 -4.92 -7.87 15.02
CA PRO A 36 -4.94 -7.74 13.57
C PRO A 36 -6.33 -7.20 13.27
N ALA A 37 -6.41 -5.90 12.96
CA ALA A 37 -7.65 -5.24 12.60
C ALA A 37 -8.25 -6.08 11.48
N ASN A 38 -9.32 -6.85 11.80
CA ASN A 38 -10.01 -7.83 10.95
C ASN A 38 -9.55 -7.73 9.49
N ASP A 39 -8.44 -8.42 9.19
CA ASP A 39 -7.82 -8.35 7.87
C ASP A 39 -8.72 -9.19 6.96
N ALA A 40 -9.76 -8.56 6.44
CA ALA A 40 -10.10 -8.80 5.05
C ALA A 40 -8.86 -8.37 4.26
N THR A 41 -7.88 -9.28 4.17
CA THR A 41 -6.60 -9.13 3.51
C THR A 41 -6.83 -8.41 2.21
N ALA A 42 -6.13 -7.29 1.96
CA ALA A 42 -6.09 -6.77 0.61
C ALA A 42 -5.52 -7.86 -0.28
N GLN A 43 -6.31 -8.33 -1.24
CA GLN A 43 -5.91 -9.40 -2.14
C GLN A 43 -5.66 -8.79 -3.50
N VAL A 44 -4.42 -8.90 -3.95
CA VAL A 44 -4.02 -8.70 -5.34
C VAL A 44 -3.75 -10.09 -5.90
N THR A 45 -4.58 -10.54 -6.83
CA THR A 45 -4.44 -11.84 -7.48
C THR A 45 -4.11 -11.68 -8.94
N VAL A 46 -3.22 -12.51 -9.46
CA VAL A 46 -2.93 -12.54 -10.90
C VAL A 46 -4.06 -13.31 -11.58
N VAL A 47 -4.75 -12.65 -12.51
CA VAL A 47 -5.83 -13.24 -13.31
C VAL A 47 -5.26 -13.85 -14.58
N GLU A 48 -4.38 -13.11 -15.26
CA GLU A 48 -3.76 -13.53 -16.51
C GLU A 48 -2.34 -12.98 -16.61
N THR A 49 -1.45 -13.70 -17.28
CA THR A 49 -0.04 -13.32 -17.46
C THR A 49 0.34 -13.42 -18.92
N TRP A 50 1.02 -12.40 -19.41
CA TRP A 50 1.58 -12.33 -20.76
C TRP A 50 3.08 -11.99 -20.72
N PRO A 51 3.80 -12.14 -21.85
CA PRO A 51 5.22 -11.78 -21.94
C PRO A 51 5.51 -10.30 -21.70
N ASP A 52 4.53 -9.42 -21.83
CA ASP A 52 4.67 -7.96 -21.75
C ASP A 52 3.70 -7.30 -20.75
N ALA A 53 2.83 -8.07 -20.10
CA ALA A 53 1.88 -7.53 -19.13
C ALA A 53 1.33 -8.61 -18.19
N GLU A 54 0.69 -8.20 -17.11
CA GLU A 54 -0.10 -9.02 -16.20
C GLU A 54 -1.45 -8.34 -15.91
N MET A 55 -2.53 -9.12 -15.93
CA MET A 55 -3.81 -8.69 -15.43
C MET A 55 -3.92 -9.07 -13.96
N LEU A 56 -4.10 -8.07 -13.11
CA LEU A 56 -4.25 -8.22 -11.67
C LEU A 56 -5.71 -7.91 -11.29
N SER A 57 -6.26 -8.63 -10.33
CA SER A 57 -7.52 -8.28 -9.68
C SER A 57 -7.26 -7.83 -8.26
N VAL A 58 -7.70 -6.62 -7.93
CA VAL A 58 -7.59 -6.04 -6.60
C VAL A 58 -8.96 -6.11 -5.94
N ASN A 59 -9.05 -6.81 -4.81
CA ASN A 59 -10.30 -7.06 -4.07
C ASN A 59 -11.45 -7.69 -4.90
N PRO A 60 -11.24 -8.83 -5.58
CA PRO A 60 -12.21 -9.43 -6.52
C PRO A 60 -13.61 -9.70 -5.95
N THR A 61 -13.75 -9.84 -4.63
CA THR A 61 -15.02 -10.20 -3.98
C THR A 61 -15.87 -8.99 -3.59
N ARG A 62 -15.35 -7.75 -3.67
CA ARG A 62 -16.03 -6.55 -3.17
C ARG A 62 -16.92 -5.83 -4.22
N GLU A 63 -17.24 -6.51 -5.32
CA GLU A 63 -17.89 -5.92 -6.50
C GLU A 63 -19.37 -5.50 -6.31
N GLN A 64 -20.05 -5.79 -5.18
CA GLN A 64 -21.53 -5.76 -5.13
C GLN A 64 -22.22 -5.05 -3.95
N ALA A 65 -21.51 -4.40 -3.03
CA ALA A 65 -22.20 -3.70 -1.93
C ALA A 65 -22.63 -2.29 -2.37
N ASN A 66 -23.94 -2.08 -2.54
CA ASN A 66 -24.65 -0.78 -2.66
C ASN A 66 -23.78 0.38 -3.18
N SER A 67 -23.54 0.40 -4.49
CA SER A 67 -22.78 1.48 -5.11
C SER A 67 -23.68 2.67 -5.41
N THR A 68 -23.25 3.86 -4.97
CA THR A 68 -23.91 5.14 -5.23
C THR A 68 -23.28 5.81 -6.46
N GLN A 69 -24.07 6.55 -7.22
CA GLN A 69 -23.56 7.40 -8.29
C GLN A 69 -22.98 8.68 -7.67
N GLY A 70 -21.66 8.81 -7.68
CA GLY A 70 -20.94 9.98 -7.18
C GLY A 70 -19.76 9.60 -6.28
N PHE A 71 -18.85 10.54 -6.09
CA PHE A 71 -17.70 10.34 -5.23
C PHE A 71 -18.11 10.34 -3.75
N VAL A 72 -17.69 9.30 -3.05
CA VAL A 72 -17.77 9.20 -1.59
C VAL A 72 -16.33 9.17 -1.07
N PRO A 73 -15.92 10.12 -0.21
CA PRO A 73 -14.57 10.09 0.37
C PRO A 73 -14.39 8.84 1.24
N PRO A 74 -13.18 8.24 1.28
CA PRO A 74 -12.92 7.09 2.14
C PRO A 74 -13.18 7.40 3.61
N THR A 75 -13.77 6.44 4.34
CA THR A 75 -13.92 6.54 5.79
C THR A 75 -12.56 6.69 6.49
N ALA A 76 -12.57 7.25 7.70
CA ALA A 76 -11.35 7.40 8.50
C ALA A 76 -10.63 6.06 8.69
N GLU A 77 -11.37 4.98 8.97
CA GLU A 77 -10.82 3.64 9.14
C GLU A 77 -10.07 3.14 7.89
N ARG A 78 -10.66 3.29 6.69
CA ARG A 78 -10.00 2.90 5.43
C ARG A 78 -8.79 3.75 5.15
N ARG A 79 -8.90 5.05 5.34
CA ARG A 79 -7.79 5.99 5.16
C ARG A 79 -6.64 5.62 6.08
N ASP A 80 -6.90 5.41 7.36
CA ASP A 80 -5.89 5.07 8.36
C ASP A 80 -5.25 3.70 8.05
N GLN A 81 -6.04 2.73 7.57
CA GLN A 81 -5.54 1.44 7.09
C GLN A 81 -4.58 1.60 5.90
N VAL A 82 -4.92 2.42 4.89
CA VAL A 82 -4.03 2.70 3.75
C VAL A 82 -2.77 3.40 4.24
N LEU A 83 -2.89 4.42 5.07
CA LEU A 83 -1.73 5.15 5.58
C LEU A 83 -0.79 4.25 6.39
N GLN A 84 -1.34 3.35 7.22
CA GLN A 84 -0.53 2.36 7.94
C GLN A 84 0.20 1.42 6.99
N ARG A 85 -0.47 0.92 5.95
CA ARG A 85 0.13 0.01 4.97
C ARG A 85 1.18 0.70 4.11
N LEU A 86 0.95 1.96 3.70
CA LEU A 86 1.93 2.77 2.98
C LEU A 86 3.15 3.11 3.85
N SER A 87 2.95 3.35 5.15
CA SER A 87 4.05 3.54 6.10
C SER A 87 4.93 2.28 6.18
N GLN A 88 4.31 1.11 6.32
CA GLN A 88 5.01 -0.17 6.34
C GLN A 88 5.75 -0.42 5.01
N PHE A 89 5.07 -0.22 3.88
CA PHE A 89 5.68 -0.33 2.56
C PHE A 89 6.89 0.59 2.40
N ARG A 90 6.78 1.85 2.84
CA ARG A 90 7.91 2.79 2.79
C ARG A 90 9.08 2.33 3.65
N ALA A 91 8.83 1.71 4.80
CA ALA A 91 9.87 1.14 5.65
C ALA A 91 10.57 -0.04 4.97
N ASP A 92 9.80 -0.97 4.41
CA ASP A 92 10.30 -2.20 3.79
C ASP A 92 11.11 -1.92 2.51
N TYR A 93 10.68 -0.93 1.72
CA TYR A 93 11.29 -0.59 0.43
C TYR A 93 12.10 0.71 0.46
N LYS A 94 12.52 1.18 1.63
CA LYS A 94 13.23 2.46 1.81
C LYS A 94 14.45 2.61 0.89
N GLN A 95 15.22 1.53 0.71
CA GLN A 95 16.44 1.53 -0.11
C GLN A 95 16.16 1.63 -1.62
N LEU A 96 15.04 1.06 -2.08
CA LEU A 96 14.65 1.14 -3.49
C LEU A 96 14.08 2.51 -3.86
N ALA A 97 13.61 3.27 -2.85
CA ALA A 97 12.97 4.56 -3.02
C ALA A 97 11.87 4.58 -4.11
N PRO A 98 10.88 3.66 -4.05
CA PRO A 98 9.83 3.61 -5.05
C PRO A 98 9.00 4.90 -5.03
N SER A 99 8.61 5.34 -6.22
CA SER A 99 7.76 6.51 -6.41
C SER A 99 6.83 6.30 -7.60
N MET A 100 5.59 6.75 -7.44
CA MET A 100 4.50 6.52 -8.38
C MET A 100 3.79 7.82 -8.76
N SER A 101 3.65 8.04 -10.06
CA SER A 101 2.89 9.14 -10.62
C SER A 101 1.46 8.72 -10.91
N VAL A 102 0.48 9.37 -10.27
CA VAL A 102 -0.95 9.06 -10.42
C VAL A 102 -1.58 9.99 -11.45
N SER A 103 -2.16 9.42 -12.50
CA SER A 103 -2.84 10.16 -13.57
C SER A 103 -4.23 9.58 -13.83
N PHE A 104 -5.08 10.34 -14.52
CA PHE A 104 -6.43 9.90 -14.86
C PHE A 104 -6.86 10.44 -16.22
N ARG A 105 -7.72 9.69 -16.92
CA ARG A 105 -8.35 10.16 -18.16
C ARG A 105 -9.34 11.29 -17.82
N PRO A 106 -9.41 12.40 -18.59
CA PRO A 106 -10.41 13.45 -18.35
C PRO A 106 -11.86 12.95 -18.60
N GLY A 107 -12.84 13.73 -18.16
CA GLY A 107 -14.27 13.49 -18.44
C GLY A 107 -15.09 12.82 -17.33
N SER A 108 -14.52 12.55 -16.15
CA SER A 108 -15.26 12.14 -14.94
C SER A 108 -14.68 12.86 -13.72
N SER A 109 -15.55 13.46 -12.91
CA SER A 109 -15.16 14.19 -11.70
C SER A 109 -14.69 13.20 -10.61
N GLU A 110 -15.37 12.07 -10.54
CA GLU A 110 -15.17 11.00 -9.57
C GLU A 110 -13.82 10.33 -9.77
N ARG A 111 -13.44 10.10 -11.04
CA ARG A 111 -12.12 9.59 -11.41
C ARG A 111 -11.00 10.55 -10.98
N GLY A 112 -11.21 11.85 -11.18
CA GLY A 112 -10.26 12.88 -10.75
C GLY A 112 -10.11 12.95 -9.23
N GLN A 113 -11.21 12.81 -8.50
CA GLN A 113 -11.23 12.81 -7.03
C GLN A 113 -10.58 11.55 -6.44
N LEU A 114 -10.78 10.37 -7.05
CA LEU A 114 -10.07 9.16 -6.66
C LEU A 114 -8.57 9.29 -6.89
N ALA A 115 -8.15 9.77 -8.07
CA ALA A 115 -6.75 9.99 -8.39
C ALA A 115 -6.08 10.96 -7.40
N GLU A 116 -6.78 12.03 -7.04
CA GLU A 116 -6.34 12.99 -6.01
C GLU A 116 -6.19 12.31 -4.64
N THR A 117 -7.18 11.53 -4.22
CA THR A 117 -7.16 10.81 -2.93
C THR A 117 -5.99 9.85 -2.83
N ILE A 118 -5.72 9.08 -3.89
CA ILE A 118 -4.58 8.16 -3.95
C ILE A 118 -3.26 8.94 -3.93
N ALA A 119 -3.14 10.01 -4.73
CA ALA A 119 -1.94 10.83 -4.79
C ALA A 119 -1.62 11.48 -3.44
N GLN A 120 -2.63 11.97 -2.72
CA GLN A 120 -2.47 12.55 -1.39
C GLN A 120 -2.01 11.53 -0.35
N ALA A 121 -2.53 10.29 -0.40
CA ALA A 121 -2.08 9.24 0.52
C ALA A 121 -0.61 8.85 0.26
N LEU A 122 -0.21 8.76 -1.01
CA LEU A 122 1.17 8.45 -1.40
C LEU A 122 2.15 9.56 -1.01
N SER A 123 1.75 10.82 -1.20
CA SER A 123 2.62 11.97 -0.93
C SER A 123 2.99 12.10 0.54
N GLN A 124 2.12 11.68 1.46
CA GLN A 124 2.41 11.66 2.90
C GLN A 124 3.66 10.84 3.26
N TYR A 125 4.01 9.83 2.45
CA TYR A 125 5.19 8.98 2.65
C TYR A 125 6.25 9.16 1.57
N GLY A 126 6.13 10.19 0.73
CA GLY A 126 7.05 10.44 -0.40
C GLY A 126 7.06 9.30 -1.42
N LEU A 127 5.94 8.58 -1.56
CA LEU A 127 5.79 7.42 -2.46
C LEU A 127 5.17 7.80 -3.80
N GLY A 128 4.87 9.08 -4.02
CA GLY A 128 4.26 9.50 -5.27
C GLY A 128 3.60 10.86 -5.19
N SER A 129 3.09 11.27 -6.34
CA SER A 129 2.34 12.51 -6.51
C SER A 129 1.36 12.38 -7.66
N LYS A 130 0.46 13.33 -7.77
CA LYS A 130 -0.39 13.46 -8.95
C LYS A 130 0.46 13.92 -10.13
N ALA A 131 0.32 13.25 -11.26
CA ALA A 131 1.00 13.63 -12.49
C ALA A 131 0.34 14.88 -13.08
N SER A 132 1.16 15.85 -13.48
CA SER A 132 0.75 17.00 -14.29
C SER A 132 1.20 16.74 -15.73
N GLY A 133 0.36 16.11 -16.56
CA GLY A 133 0.70 15.89 -17.97
C GLY A 133 0.20 14.58 -18.57
N VAL A 134 0.78 14.26 -19.73
CA VAL A 134 0.35 13.29 -20.75
C VAL A 134 -0.32 12.04 -20.17
N VAL A 135 -1.56 11.81 -20.62
CA VAL A 135 -2.33 10.58 -20.42
C VAL A 135 -1.57 9.44 -21.11
N PRO A 136 -0.98 8.48 -20.37
CA PRO A 136 -0.34 7.33 -21.00
C PRO A 136 -1.36 6.53 -21.80
N ASP A 137 -0.95 5.97 -22.94
CA ASP A 137 -1.82 5.08 -23.70
C ASP A 137 -2.23 3.89 -22.83
N THR A 138 -3.55 3.78 -22.62
CA THR A 138 -4.19 2.77 -21.77
C THR A 138 -4.50 1.50 -22.52
N THR A 139 -4.35 1.52 -23.85
CA THR A 139 -4.63 0.37 -24.70
C THR A 139 -3.31 -0.27 -25.09
N VAL A 140 -3.01 -1.44 -24.54
CA VAL A 140 -1.85 -2.22 -24.95
C VAL A 140 -2.34 -3.43 -25.71
N LYS A 141 -2.15 -3.45 -27.04
CA LYS A 141 -2.42 -4.61 -27.89
C LYS A 141 -3.83 -5.21 -27.69
N ASN A 142 -4.87 -4.37 -27.76
CA ASN A 142 -6.28 -4.72 -27.52
C ASN A 142 -6.64 -5.19 -26.09
N ARG A 143 -5.75 -4.98 -25.12
CA ARG A 143 -6.02 -5.22 -23.70
C ARG A 143 -6.37 -3.89 -23.04
N SER A 144 -7.43 -3.88 -22.25
CA SER A 144 -7.88 -2.71 -21.51
C SER A 144 -8.30 -3.11 -20.10
N ALA A 145 -7.94 -2.27 -19.14
CA ALA A 145 -8.40 -2.37 -17.77
C ALA A 145 -8.77 -0.96 -17.28
N PRO A 146 -9.66 -0.84 -16.28
CA PRO A 146 -10.02 0.45 -15.70
C PRO A 146 -8.82 1.17 -15.06
N ILE A 147 -7.78 0.43 -14.70
CA ILE A 147 -6.52 0.96 -14.18
C ILE A 147 -5.37 0.31 -14.95
N VAL A 148 -4.41 1.13 -15.38
CA VAL A 148 -3.19 0.69 -16.07
C VAL A 148 -1.98 1.16 -15.27
N MET A 149 -1.06 0.26 -14.99
CA MET A 149 0.20 0.54 -14.30
C MET A 149 1.38 0.17 -15.19
N ARG A 150 2.44 0.98 -15.21
CA ARG A 150 3.69 0.64 -15.92
C ARG A 150 4.85 0.53 -14.95
N ALA A 151 5.64 -0.54 -15.10
CA ALA A 151 6.82 -0.82 -14.29
C ALA A 151 7.77 -1.76 -15.04
N ALA A 152 9.05 -1.77 -14.68
CA ALA A 152 9.94 -2.83 -15.15
C ALA A 152 9.56 -4.18 -14.55
N ARG A 153 9.79 -5.27 -15.30
CA ARG A 153 9.49 -6.64 -14.83
C ARG A 153 10.24 -6.98 -13.53
N ALA A 154 11.45 -6.46 -13.36
CA ALA A 154 12.26 -6.61 -12.14
C ALA A 154 11.60 -6.01 -10.88
N HIS A 155 10.62 -5.11 -11.05
CA HIS A 155 9.95 -4.41 -9.96
C HIS A 155 8.54 -4.95 -9.66
N ARG A 156 8.15 -6.05 -10.32
CA ARG A 156 6.83 -6.67 -10.19
C ARG A 156 6.37 -6.85 -8.74
N GLU A 157 7.19 -7.48 -7.90
CA GLU A 157 6.81 -7.75 -6.50
C GLU A 157 6.57 -6.45 -5.73
N THR A 158 7.45 -5.45 -5.88
CA THR A 158 7.30 -4.15 -5.24
C THR A 158 6.00 -3.47 -5.67
N VAL A 159 5.63 -3.59 -6.95
CA VAL A 159 4.36 -3.07 -7.47
C VAL A 159 3.16 -3.81 -6.87
N HIS A 160 3.21 -5.13 -6.77
CA HIS A 160 2.14 -5.91 -6.14
C HIS A 160 1.91 -5.47 -4.69
N ARG A 161 2.99 -5.29 -3.91
CA ARG A 161 2.90 -4.80 -2.53
C ARG A 161 2.36 -3.37 -2.43
N LEU A 162 2.71 -2.51 -3.39
CA LEU A 162 2.15 -1.16 -3.45
C LEU A 162 0.64 -1.19 -3.74
N LEU A 163 0.20 -2.05 -4.66
CA LEU A 163 -1.22 -2.25 -4.95
C LEU A 163 -1.97 -2.85 -3.75
N GLU A 164 -1.37 -3.79 -3.02
CA GLU A 164 -1.93 -4.34 -1.77
C GLU A 164 -2.10 -3.25 -0.70
N ALA A 165 -1.15 -2.31 -0.60
CA ALA A 165 -1.24 -1.20 0.34
C ALA A 165 -2.39 -0.23 -0.02
N LEU A 166 -2.64 -0.01 -1.32
CA LEU A 166 -3.69 0.88 -1.81
C LEU A 166 -5.06 0.21 -1.97
N ALA A 167 -5.11 -1.11 -1.97
CA ALA A 167 -6.33 -1.88 -2.18
C ALA A 167 -7.53 -1.45 -1.30
N PRO A 168 -7.40 -1.00 -0.04
CA PRO A 168 -8.57 -0.53 0.71
C PRO A 168 -9.33 0.64 0.07
N TYR A 169 -8.72 1.38 -0.88
CA TYR A 169 -9.37 2.46 -1.64
C TYR A 169 -10.07 2.00 -2.92
N PHE A 170 -9.75 0.84 -3.48
CA PHE A 170 -10.37 0.42 -4.73
C PHE A 170 -10.53 -1.10 -4.91
N SER A 171 -11.47 -1.45 -5.77
CA SER A 171 -11.75 -2.80 -6.26
C SER A 171 -11.80 -2.73 -7.78
N ALA A 172 -10.80 -3.30 -8.45
CA ALA A 172 -10.62 -3.13 -9.88
C ALA A 172 -9.75 -4.22 -10.50
N GLN A 173 -9.90 -4.40 -11.82
CA GLN A 173 -8.84 -5.00 -12.63
C GLN A 173 -7.76 -3.95 -12.92
N VAL A 174 -6.50 -4.34 -12.74
CA VAL A 174 -5.32 -3.53 -13.01
C VAL A 174 -4.48 -4.23 -14.06
N LEU A 175 -4.25 -3.57 -15.19
CA LEU A 175 -3.30 -4.05 -16.20
C LEU A 175 -1.90 -3.52 -15.85
N LEU A 176 -1.03 -4.40 -15.37
CA LEU A 176 0.39 -4.12 -15.15
C LEU A 176 1.15 -4.37 -16.44
N VAL A 177 1.60 -3.32 -17.11
CA VAL A 177 2.38 -3.37 -18.35
C VAL A 177 3.87 -3.34 -18.00
N PHE A 178 4.62 -4.30 -18.53
CA PHE A 178 6.06 -4.37 -18.31
C PHE A 178 6.80 -3.54 -19.35
N ASP A 179 7.59 -2.60 -18.86
CA ASP A 179 8.50 -1.76 -19.63
C ASP A 179 9.82 -1.72 -18.88
N ASP A 180 10.81 -2.46 -19.38
CA ASP A 180 12.08 -2.72 -18.67
C ASP A 180 12.93 -1.45 -18.48
N ASP A 181 12.65 -0.38 -19.21
CA ASP A 181 13.28 0.93 -19.03
C ASP A 181 12.65 1.75 -17.88
N THR A 182 11.52 1.29 -17.33
CA THR A 182 10.83 1.99 -16.23
C THR A 182 11.56 1.80 -14.91
N ARG A 183 12.13 2.89 -14.41
CA ARG A 183 12.76 2.93 -13.09
C ARG A 183 11.75 2.79 -11.95
N ILE A 184 12.18 2.20 -10.83
CA ILE A 184 11.35 2.03 -9.63
C ILE A 184 10.83 3.34 -9.03
N ASP A 185 11.48 4.47 -9.28
CA ASP A 185 11.07 5.81 -8.82
C ASP A 185 10.23 6.57 -9.86
N ALA A 186 9.89 5.93 -10.97
CA ALA A 186 9.12 6.51 -12.08
C ALA A 186 7.92 5.62 -12.47
N LEU A 187 7.35 4.89 -11.51
CA LEU A 187 6.16 4.06 -11.75
C LEU A 187 4.99 4.96 -12.17
N THR A 188 4.11 4.44 -13.03
CA THR A 188 2.90 5.18 -13.43
C THR A 188 1.66 4.42 -13.06
N PHE A 189 0.65 5.12 -12.54
CA PHE A 189 -0.66 4.58 -12.21
C PHE A 189 -1.71 5.44 -12.88
N HIS A 190 -2.39 4.87 -13.87
CA HIS A 190 -3.34 5.58 -14.70
C HIS A 190 -4.75 5.03 -14.53
N ILE A 191 -5.68 5.88 -14.12
CA ILE A 191 -7.09 5.52 -13.98
C ILE A 191 -7.82 5.92 -15.27
N SER A 192 -8.33 4.92 -16.00
CA SER A 192 -9.04 5.10 -17.26
C SER A 192 -10.55 4.89 -17.12
N GLY A 193 -10.95 3.95 -16.23
CA GLY A 193 -12.34 3.60 -15.95
C GLY A 193 -13.05 4.64 -15.11
N THR A 194 -14.38 4.60 -15.09
CA THR A 194 -15.20 5.43 -14.21
C THR A 194 -15.59 4.62 -12.98
N PRO A 195 -15.09 4.98 -11.78
CA PRO A 195 -15.46 4.29 -10.56
C PRO A 195 -16.87 4.66 -10.10
N ALA A 196 -17.59 3.69 -9.54
CA ALA A 196 -18.69 3.93 -8.61
C ALA A 196 -18.15 3.81 -7.17
N PHE A 197 -18.88 4.30 -6.17
CA PHE A 197 -18.42 4.28 -4.78
C PHE A 197 -19.45 3.62 -3.88
N ASN A 198 -19.01 2.79 -2.93
CA ASN A 198 -19.87 2.32 -1.86
C ASN A 198 -19.95 3.37 -0.72
N GLU A 199 -20.76 3.08 0.30
CA GLU A 199 -20.96 3.93 1.47
C GLU A 199 -19.66 4.21 2.26
N ASP A 200 -18.66 3.33 2.17
CA ASP A 200 -17.37 3.51 2.84
C ASP A 200 -16.34 4.32 2.02
N GLY A 201 -16.69 4.73 0.79
CA GLY A 201 -15.78 5.38 -0.14
C GLY A 201 -14.79 4.43 -0.84
N LEU A 202 -15.09 3.13 -0.92
CA LEU A 202 -14.38 2.18 -1.79
C LEU A 202 -14.76 2.44 -3.24
N ALA A 203 -13.78 2.72 -4.09
CA ALA A 203 -14.00 2.84 -5.53
C ALA A 203 -14.14 1.44 -6.18
N ILE A 204 -15.28 1.18 -6.82
CA ILE A 204 -15.59 -0.07 -7.51
C ILE A 204 -15.64 0.20 -9.00
N PHE A 205 -14.82 -0.51 -9.76
CA PHE A 205 -14.82 -0.45 -11.22
C PHE A 205 -15.56 -1.67 -11.77
N GLY A 206 -16.50 -1.44 -12.69
CA GLY A 206 -17.14 -2.51 -13.44
C GLY A 206 -16.11 -3.32 -14.25
N ARG A 207 -16.46 -4.59 -14.53
CA ARG A 207 -15.72 -5.45 -15.45
C ARG A 207 -15.89 -5.02 -16.90
#